data_AF-A0A2V7DIW1-F1
#
_entry.id   AF-A0A2V7DIW1-F1
#
_cell.length_a   1.000
_cell.length_b   1.000
_cell.length_c   1.000
_cell.angle_alpha   90.00
_cell.angle_beta   90.00
_cell.angle_gamma   90.00
#
_symmetry.space_group_name_H-M   'P 1'
#
loop_
_entity.id
_entity.type
_entity.pdbx_description
1 polymer ?
#
loop_
_entity_poly.entity_id
_entity_poly.type
_entity_poly.pdbx_seq_one_letter_code
_entity_poly.pdbx_strand_id
1 'polypeptide(L)' 'MAGVRRSTEPRVSESDVEQCAALVGLPIEPESRAAVAEILTGLLTAARLLMEFPLPGDVEPAPIFRP' A
#
# COMPACT_ATOMS: atom_id res chain seq x y z
N MET A 1 -3.29 11.78 31.15
CA MET A 1 -2.16 11.33 30.32
C MET A 1 -2.68 11.08 28.92
N ALA A 2 -2.63 12.09 28.04
CA ALA A 2 -3.07 11.97 26.67
C ALA A 2 -2.05 11.12 25.90
N GLY A 3 -2.41 9.87 25.59
CA GLY A 3 -1.62 9.02 24.73
C GLY A 3 -1.48 9.69 23.37
N VAL A 4 -0.23 9.84 22.92
CA VAL A 4 0.11 10.24 21.55
C VAL A 4 -0.68 9.34 20.60
N ARG A 5 -1.70 9.90 19.94
CA ARG A 5 -2.27 9.29 18.74
C ARG A 5 -1.10 9.29 17.76
N ARG A 6 -0.42 8.15 17.56
CA ARG A 6 0.43 8.01 16.36
C ARG A 6 -0.49 8.35 15.20
N SER A 7 -0.10 9.31 14.36
CA SER A 7 -0.76 9.54 13.09
C SER A 7 -0.82 8.19 12.40
N THR A 8 -2.02 7.63 12.25
CA THR A 8 -2.20 6.30 11.67
C THR A 8 -1.92 6.32 10.19
N GLU A 9 -1.51 7.45 9.59
CA GLU A 9 -1.26 7.66 8.17
C GLU A 9 -0.23 6.67 7.61
N PRO A 10 -0.46 6.13 6.39
CA PRO A 10 0.48 5.20 5.82
C PRO A 10 1.71 6.00 5.44
N ARG A 11 2.88 5.42 5.69
CA ARG A 11 4.14 6.02 5.27
C ARG A 11 5.00 4.91 4.71
N VAL A 12 5.45 5.13 3.49
CA VAL A 12 6.40 4.26 2.80
C VAL A 12 7.75 4.99 2.77
N SER A 13 8.82 4.28 3.07
CA SER A 13 10.20 4.76 2.99
C SER A 13 10.89 4.24 1.73
N GLU A 14 12.04 4.82 1.37
CA GLU A 14 12.86 4.32 0.27
C GLU A 14 13.37 2.88 0.51
N SER A 15 13.58 2.49 1.78
CA SER A 15 13.93 1.12 2.13
C SER A 15 12.77 0.16 1.89
N ASP A 16 11.53 0.57 2.15
CA ASP A 16 10.35 -0.25 1.86
C ASP A 16 10.21 -0.44 0.34
N VAL A 17 10.48 0.60 -0.45
CA VAL A 17 10.50 0.53 -1.92
C VAL A 17 11.58 -0.44 -2.40
N GLU A 18 12.80 -0.35 -1.89
CA GLU A 18 13.90 -1.24 -2.25
C GLU A 18 13.58 -2.71 -1.93
N GLN A 19 13.01 -2.98 -0.75
CA GLN A 19 12.58 -4.33 -0.36
C GLN A 19 11.47 -4.87 -1.26
N CYS A 20 10.42 -4.08 -1.50
CA CYS A 20 9.32 -4.47 -2.40
C CYS A 20 9.81 -4.71 -3.83
N ALA A 21 10.67 -3.83 -4.36
CA ALA A 21 11.30 -3.95 -5.67
C ALA A 21 12.05 -5.28 -5.82
N ALA A 22 12.81 -5.68 -4.80
CA ALA A 22 13.51 -6.96 -4.78
C ALA A 22 12.55 -8.16 -4.76
N LEU A 23 11.44 -8.07 -4.00
CA LEU A 23 10.45 -9.15 -3.92
C LEU A 23 9.70 -9.39 -5.24
N VAL A 24 9.43 -8.33 -6.00
CA VAL A 24 8.70 -8.43 -7.28
C VAL A 24 9.63 -8.53 -8.50
N GLY A 25 10.95 -8.50 -8.30
CA GLY A 25 11.93 -8.58 -9.38
C GLY A 25 11.94 -7.36 -10.31
N LEU A 26 11.52 -6.18 -9.81
CA LEU A 26 11.49 -4.93 -10.57
C LEU A 26 12.45 -3.92 -9.94
N PRO A 27 13.70 -3.82 -10.43
CA PRO A 27 14.66 -2.86 -9.87
C PRO A 27 14.17 -1.42 -10.09
N ILE A 28 14.28 -0.61 -9.04
CA ILE A 28 13.99 0.82 -9.05
C ILE A 28 15.31 1.57 -8.86
N GLU A 29 15.61 2.48 -9.79
CA GLU A 29 16.79 3.34 -9.70
C GLU A 29 16.79 4.11 -8.38
N PRO A 30 17.94 4.23 -7.68
CA PRO A 30 18.01 4.92 -6.38
C PRO A 30 17.38 6.30 -6.37
N GLU A 31 17.57 7.09 -7.42
CA GLU A 31 17.03 8.45 -7.56
C GLU A 31 15.50 8.47 -7.67
N SER A 32 14.88 7.34 -8.05
CA SER A 32 13.43 7.21 -8.18
C SER A 32 12.74 6.73 -6.90
N ARG A 33 13.47 6.20 -5.92
CA ARG A 33 12.90 5.53 -4.74
C ARG A 33 12.05 6.47 -3.89
N ALA A 34 12.49 7.72 -3.70
CA ALA A 34 11.74 8.72 -2.96
C ALA A 34 10.38 9.02 -3.60
N ALA A 35 10.35 9.20 -4.93
CA ALA A 35 9.11 9.45 -5.67
C ALA A 35 8.16 8.24 -5.62
N VAL A 36 8.69 7.02 -5.74
CA VAL A 36 7.89 5.80 -5.62
C VAL A 36 7.31 5.66 -4.21
N ALA A 37 8.05 6.01 -3.17
CA ALA A 37 7.58 6.00 -1.79
C ALA A 37 6.42 6.99 -1.56
N GLU A 38 6.49 8.18 -2.16
CA GLU A 38 5.38 9.16 -2.13
C GLU A 38 4.14 8.63 -2.84
N ILE A 39 4.30 8.04 -4.04
CA ILE A 39 3.19 7.46 -4.81
C ILE A 39 2.53 6.32 -4.04
N LEU A 40 3.33 5.40 -3.47
CA LEU A 40 2.80 4.29 -2.68
C LEU A 40 2.12 4.76 -1.39
N THR A 41 2.64 5.82 -0.76
CA THR A 41 1.99 6.45 0.40
C THR A 41 0.60 7.00 0.02
N GLY A 42 0.48 7.67 -1.14
CA GLY A 42 -0.80 8.12 -1.67
C GLY A 42 -1.77 6.97 -1.96
N LEU A 43 -1.28 5.90 -2.61
CA LEU A 43 -2.06 4.70 -2.89
C LEU A 43 -2.60 4.04 -1.61
N LEU A 44 -1.74 3.85 -0.60
CA LEU A 44 -2.12 3.25 0.68
C LEU A 44 -3.08 4.13 1.47
N THR A 45 -3.01 5.44 1.30
CA THR A 45 -3.98 6.37 1.90
C THR A 45 -5.37 6.13 1.30
N ALA A 46 -5.47 6.03 -0.02
CA ALA A 46 -6.73 5.74 -0.71
C ALA A 46 -7.25 4.31 -0.38
N ALA A 47 -6.36 3.32 -0.30
CA ALA A 47 -6.72 1.93 -0.03
C ALA A 47 -7.44 1.72 1.32
N ARG A 48 -7.22 2.60 2.30
CA ARG A 48 -7.90 2.53 3.61
C ARG A 48 -9.40 2.58 3.52
N LEU A 49 -9.92 3.42 2.61
CA LEU A 49 -11.35 3.55 2.39
C LEU A 49 -11.97 2.21 1.96
N LEU A 50 -11.20 1.35 1.29
CA LEU A 50 -11.62 0.01 0.89
C LEU A 50 -11.42 -1.01 2.01
N MET A 51 -10.30 -0.93 2.73
CA MET A 51 -9.97 -1.86 3.83
C MET A 51 -10.90 -1.73 5.05
N GLU A 52 -11.52 -0.57 5.24
CA GLU A 52 -12.52 -0.34 6.29
C GLU A 52 -13.90 -0.92 5.95
N PHE A 53 -14.12 -1.37 4.70
CA PHE A 53 -15.37 -1.98 4.31
C PHE A 53 -15.51 -3.37 4.93
N PRO A 54 -16.59 -3.67 5.68
CA PRO A 54 -16.79 -4.99 6.24
C PRO A 54 -17.02 -6.00 5.12
N LEU A 55 -16.19 -7.03 5.06
CA LEU A 55 -16.33 -8.14 4.12
C LEU A 55 -17.06 -9.32 4.77
N PRO A 56 -18.21 -9.75 4.23
CA PRO A 56 -18.86 -10.99 4.62
C PRO A 56 -17.94 -12.20 4.44
N GLY A 57 -18.09 -13.24 5.27
CA GLY A 57 -17.26 -14.45 5.19
C GLY A 57 -17.48 -15.30 3.93
N ASP A 58 -18.56 -15.02 3.19
CA ASP A 58 -18.93 -15.63 1.91
C ASP A 58 -18.66 -14.71 0.71
N VAL A 59 -17.90 -13.61 0.89
CA VAL A 59 -17.50 -12.76 -0.22
C VAL A 59 -16.58 -13.53 -1.17
N GLU A 60 -16.93 -13.53 -2.45
CA GLU A 60 -16.09 -14.08 -3.51
C GLU A 60 -15.44 -12.94 -4.31
N PRO A 61 -14.23 -13.14 -4.88
CA PRO A 61 -13.64 -12.18 -5.79
C PRO A 61 -14.60 -11.83 -6.94
N ALA A 62 -14.49 -10.60 -7.45
CA ALA A 62 -15.26 -10.20 -8.62
C ALA A 62 -15.04 -11.20 -9.78
N PRO A 63 -16.10 -11.57 -10.52
CA PRO A 63 -16.01 -12.58 -11.55
C PRO A 63 -15.03 -12.13 -12.65
N ILE A 64 -14.10 -13.03 -13.00
CA ILE A 64 -13.28 -12.86 -14.20
C ILE A 64 -14.14 -13.32 -15.39
N PHE A 65 -14.39 -12.41 -16.33
CA PHE A 65 -15.02 -12.80 -17.59
C PHE A 65 -14.14 -13.82 -18.31
N ARG A 66 -14.66 -15.04 -18.51
CA ARG A 66 -14.07 -16.06 -19.39
C ARG A 66 -15.06 -16.30 -20.54
N PRO A 67 -14.67 -16.06 -21.81
CA PRO A 67 -15.53 -16.31 -22.96
C PRO A 67 -15.83 -17.80 -23.16
#